data_AF-A0A0P0E6D8-F1
#
_entry.id   AF-A0A0P0E6D8-F1
#
_cell.length_a   1.000
_cell.length_b   1.000
_cell.length_c   1.000
_cell.angle_alpha   90.00
_cell.angle_beta   90.00
_cell.angle_gamma   90.00
#
_symmetry.space_group_name_H-M   'P 1'
#
loop_
_entity.id
_entity.type
_entity.pdbx_description
1 polymer ?
#
loop_
_entity_poly.entity_id
_entity_poly.type
_entity_poly.pdbx_seq_one_letter_code
_entity_poly.pdbx_strand_id
1 'polypeptide(L)'
;MMALSSDERRARDAERKRRVRAAEREAREAARLAGRTSAESAASTATRDAVEATIAAARWLTAADAASIAQARTLAKRIDLLEHADETTRALSAHRALSQVLNDLGATATKRLQYELRSRRVAPAEDGDDERESSEGGATPANVTKLERPPKRRTS
;
A
#
# COMPACT_ATOMS: atom_id res chain seq x y z
N MET A 1 -43.87 37.61 -36.59
CA MET A 1 -42.91 37.34 -35.49
C MET A 1 -43.40 38.08 -34.26
N MET A 2 -43.86 37.37 -33.21
CA MET A 2 -44.18 38.02 -31.94
C MET A 2 -42.90 38.34 -31.19
N ALA A 3 -42.73 39.60 -30.78
CA ALA A 3 -41.59 40.03 -29.97
C ALA A 3 -41.72 39.43 -28.56
N LEU A 4 -40.67 38.75 -28.09
CA LEU A 4 -40.62 38.19 -26.73
C LEU A 4 -40.86 39.29 -25.69
N SER A 5 -41.64 38.97 -24.66
CA SER A 5 -41.84 39.86 -23.51
C SER A 5 -40.51 40.14 -22.80
N SER A 6 -40.45 41.21 -22.01
CA SER A 6 -39.24 41.57 -21.25
C SER A 6 -38.81 40.47 -20.28
N ASP A 7 -39.77 39.74 -19.73
CA ASP A 7 -39.53 38.71 -18.72
C ASP A 7 -39.00 37.41 -19.35
N GLU A 8 -39.50 37.04 -20.53
CA GLU A 8 -38.97 35.91 -21.30
C GLU A 8 -37.53 36.16 -21.77
N ARG A 9 -37.17 37.42 -22.09
CA ARG A 9 -35.79 37.79 -22.42
C ARG A 9 -34.86 37.65 -21.22
N ARG A 10 -35.28 38.13 -20.04
CA ARG A 10 -34.50 38.00 -18.79
C ARG A 10 -34.31 36.55 -18.37
N ALA A 11 -35.36 35.72 -18.50
CA ALA A 11 -35.28 34.29 -18.19
C ALA A 11 -34.30 33.55 -19.12
N ARG A 12 -34.37 33.81 -20.43
CA ARG A 12 -33.43 33.23 -21.42
C ARG A 12 -31.98 33.70 -21.19
N ASP A 13 -31.78 34.96 -20.84
CA ASP A 13 -30.45 35.47 -20.52
C ASP A 13 -29.88 34.85 -19.23
N ALA A 14 -30.72 34.66 -18.21
CA ALA A 14 -30.32 34.00 -16.98
C ALA A 14 -29.96 32.51 -17.23
N GLU A 15 -30.74 31.82 -18.05
CA GLU A 15 -30.46 30.44 -18.43
C GLU A 15 -29.18 30.33 -19.27
N ARG A 16 -28.98 31.23 -20.23
CA ARG A 16 -27.74 31.32 -21.02
C ARG A 16 -26.53 31.56 -20.12
N LYS A 17 -26.60 32.49 -19.17
CA LYS A 17 -25.53 32.74 -18.19
C LYS A 17 -25.26 31.52 -17.31
N ARG A 18 -26.28 30.77 -16.89
CA ARG A 18 -26.11 29.52 -16.13
C ARG A 18 -25.38 28.45 -16.94
N ARG A 19 -25.77 28.25 -18.21
CA ARG A 19 -25.11 27.30 -19.12
C ARG A 19 -23.65 27.68 -19.38
N VAL A 20 -23.37 28.96 -19.64
CA VAL A 20 -22.00 29.45 -19.83
C VAL A 20 -21.14 29.21 -18.58
N ARG A 21 -21.65 29.53 -17.39
CA ARG A 21 -20.93 29.27 -16.13
C ARG A 21 -20.75 27.78 -15.83
N ALA A 22 -21.66 26.92 -16.26
CA ALA A 22 -21.50 25.47 -16.16
C ALA A 22 -20.39 25.00 -17.10
N ALA A 23 -20.44 25.40 -18.37
CA ALA A 23 -19.42 25.08 -19.36
C ALA A 23 -18.02 25.61 -18.97
N GLU A 24 -17.92 26.82 -18.39
CA GLU A 24 -16.65 27.35 -17.88
C GLU A 24 -16.10 26.53 -16.72
N ARG A 25 -16.96 25.99 -15.84
CA ARG A 25 -16.53 25.12 -14.73
C ARG A 25 -16.02 23.78 -15.28
N GLU A 26 -16.77 23.16 -16.18
CA GLU A 26 -16.37 21.92 -16.84
C GLU A 26 -15.05 22.10 -17.61
N ALA A 27 -14.88 23.21 -18.34
CA ALA A 27 -13.65 23.51 -19.07
C ALA A 27 -12.44 23.68 -18.12
N ARG A 28 -12.63 24.34 -16.96
CA ARG A 28 -11.56 24.47 -15.95
C ARG A 28 -11.21 23.13 -15.32
N GLU A 29 -12.19 22.29 -15.03
CA GLU A 29 -11.95 20.94 -14.50
C GLU A 29 -11.24 20.06 -15.52
N ALA A 30 -11.65 20.10 -16.79
CA ALA A 30 -11.00 19.39 -17.89
C ALA A 30 -9.55 19.83 -18.08
N ALA A 31 -9.28 21.15 -18.06
CA ALA A 31 -7.92 21.67 -18.17
C ALA A 31 -7.04 21.25 -16.97
N ARG A 32 -7.59 21.26 -15.75
CA ARG A 32 -6.90 20.79 -14.55
C ARG A 32 -6.61 19.29 -14.61
N LEU A 33 -7.55 18.50 -15.10
CA LEU A 33 -7.37 17.05 -15.29
C LEU A 33 -6.30 16.77 -16.34
N ALA A 34 -6.32 17.47 -17.48
CA ALA A 34 -5.34 17.35 -18.56
C ALA A 34 -3.91 17.70 -18.09
N GLY A 35 -3.76 18.77 -17.30
CA GLY A 35 -2.48 19.13 -16.69
C GLY A 35 -1.96 18.05 -15.73
N ARG A 36 -2.85 17.46 -14.91
CA ARG A 36 -2.49 16.38 -14.00
C ARG A 36 -2.06 15.11 -14.74
N THR A 37 -2.77 14.72 -15.79
CA THR A 37 -2.42 13.54 -16.59
C THR A 37 -1.09 13.74 -17.31
N SER A 38 -0.82 14.94 -17.84
CA SER A 38 0.47 15.22 -18.48
C SER A 38 1.64 15.15 -17.50
N ALA A 39 1.49 15.71 -16.30
CA ALA A 39 2.52 15.62 -15.26
C ALA A 39 2.74 14.17 -14.78
N GLU A 40 1.66 13.38 -14.70
CA GLU A 40 1.74 11.97 -14.34
C GLU A 40 2.44 11.12 -15.41
N SER A 41 2.25 11.42 -16.69
CA SER A 41 2.95 10.74 -17.78
C SER A 41 4.44 11.10 -17.89
N ALA A 42 4.83 12.29 -17.41
CA ALA A 42 6.23 12.74 -17.42
C ALA A 42 7.02 12.25 -16.19
N ALA A 43 6.34 11.96 -15.08
CA ALA A 43 6.98 11.46 -13.87
C ALA A 43 7.53 10.03 -14.04
N SER A 44 8.67 9.77 -13.40
CA SER A 44 9.26 8.44 -13.31
C SER A 44 8.26 7.41 -12.77
N THR A 45 8.41 6.14 -13.16
CA THR A 45 7.62 5.01 -12.61
C THR A 45 8.45 4.14 -11.65
N ALA A 46 9.70 4.51 -11.38
CA ALA A 46 10.66 3.66 -10.71
C ALA A 46 10.17 3.14 -9.34
N THR A 47 9.54 3.99 -8.53
CA THR A 47 9.02 3.59 -7.22
C THR A 47 7.82 2.66 -7.36
N ARG A 48 6.91 2.97 -8.29
CA ARG A 48 5.76 2.09 -8.61
C ARG A 48 6.21 0.71 -9.03
N ASP A 49 7.17 0.63 -9.97
CA ASP A 49 7.66 -0.63 -10.50
C ASP A 49 8.34 -1.47 -9.41
N ALA A 50 9.13 -0.83 -8.52
CA ALA A 50 9.75 -1.51 -7.38
C ALA A 50 8.72 -2.04 -6.36
N VAL A 51 7.66 -1.27 -6.07
CA VAL A 51 6.59 -1.70 -5.16
C VAL A 51 5.79 -2.85 -5.75
N GLU A 52 5.46 -2.82 -7.05
CA GLU A 52 4.78 -3.94 -7.71
C GLU A 52 5.65 -5.21 -7.70
N ALA A 53 6.95 -5.10 -8.01
CA ALA A 53 7.87 -6.24 -7.93
C ALA A 53 7.93 -6.84 -6.52
N THR A 54 7.91 -5.98 -5.50
CA THR A 54 7.92 -6.40 -4.09
C THR A 54 6.62 -7.12 -3.70
N ILE A 55 5.47 -6.56 -4.07
CA ILE A 55 4.15 -7.16 -3.82
C ILE A 55 4.02 -8.50 -4.56
N ALA A 56 4.46 -8.57 -5.81
CA ALA A 56 4.43 -9.80 -6.61
C ALA A 56 5.33 -10.90 -6.00
N ALA A 57 6.46 -10.53 -5.40
CA ALA A 57 7.35 -11.48 -4.71
C ALA A 57 6.78 -11.98 -3.37
N ALA A 58 5.83 -11.26 -2.76
CA ALA A 58 5.27 -11.57 -1.45
C ALA A 58 4.13 -12.61 -1.55
N ARG A 59 4.51 -13.88 -1.67
CA ARG A 59 3.58 -15.03 -1.86
C ARG A 59 2.59 -15.28 -0.71
N TRP A 60 2.79 -14.65 0.45
CA TRP A 60 1.92 -14.79 1.63
C TRP A 60 0.79 -13.76 1.67
N LEU A 61 0.78 -12.78 0.77
CA LEU A 61 -0.30 -11.79 0.70
C LEU A 61 -1.59 -12.44 0.22
N THR A 62 -2.71 -12.02 0.80
CA THR A 62 -4.04 -12.57 0.54
C THR A 62 -5.02 -11.48 0.13
N ALA A 63 -6.26 -11.86 -0.20
CA ALA A 63 -7.32 -10.90 -0.51
C ALA A 63 -7.64 -9.96 0.67
N ALA A 64 -7.36 -10.36 1.92
CA ALA A 64 -7.55 -9.52 3.09
C ALA A 64 -6.60 -8.30 3.10
N ASP A 65 -5.46 -8.39 2.42
CA ASP A 65 -4.43 -7.34 2.36
C ASP A 65 -4.68 -6.30 1.26
N ALA A 66 -5.80 -6.41 0.53
CA ALA A 66 -6.09 -5.59 -0.65
C ALA A 66 -6.08 -4.08 -0.37
N ALA A 67 -6.58 -3.66 0.80
CA ALA A 67 -6.58 -2.25 1.19
C ALA A 67 -5.15 -1.70 1.37
N SER A 68 -4.28 -2.46 2.06
CA SER A 68 -2.89 -2.08 2.28
C SER A 68 -2.07 -2.12 0.99
N ILE A 69 -2.36 -3.07 0.09
CA ILE A 69 -1.78 -3.11 -1.27
C ILE A 69 -2.17 -1.85 -2.05
N ALA A 70 -3.44 -1.44 -2.02
CA ALA A 70 -3.91 -0.22 -2.68
C ALA A 70 -3.26 1.04 -2.09
N GLN A 71 -3.05 1.09 -0.77
CA GLN A 71 -2.33 2.18 -0.11
C GLN A 71 -0.87 2.24 -0.55
N ALA A 72 -0.16 1.10 -0.59
CA ALA A 72 1.23 1.04 -1.05
C ALA A 72 1.38 1.56 -2.48
N ARG A 73 0.51 1.12 -3.39
CA ARG A 73 0.45 1.60 -4.79
C ARG A 73 0.21 3.11 -4.89
N THR A 74 -0.72 3.62 -4.09
CA THR A 74 -1.05 5.04 -4.05
C THR A 74 0.14 5.88 -3.55
N LEU A 75 0.83 5.41 -2.51
CA LEU A 75 2.02 6.07 -1.97
C LEU A 75 3.18 6.04 -2.96
N ALA A 76 3.42 4.92 -3.64
CA ALA A 76 4.46 4.81 -4.67
C ALA A 76 4.24 5.81 -5.81
N LYS A 77 3.01 5.90 -6.32
CA LYS A 77 2.63 6.92 -7.32
C LYS A 77 2.84 8.33 -6.80
N ARG A 78 2.51 8.59 -5.52
CA ARG A 78 2.66 9.91 -4.91
C ARG A 78 4.13 10.30 -4.78
N ILE A 79 5.00 9.37 -4.43
CA ILE A 79 6.45 9.57 -4.35
C ILE A 79 6.99 9.97 -5.72
N ASP A 80 6.71 9.19 -6.76
CA ASP A 80 7.16 9.48 -8.12
C ASP A 80 6.77 10.90 -8.59
N LEU A 81 5.52 11.31 -8.31
CA LEU A 81 5.03 12.65 -8.63
C LEU A 81 5.72 13.76 -7.83
N LEU A 82 6.00 13.51 -6.54
CA LEU A 82 6.64 14.48 -5.67
C LEU A 82 8.13 14.63 -5.99
N GLU A 83 8.80 13.54 -6.34
CA GLU A 83 10.19 13.56 -6.81
C GLU A 83 10.31 14.28 -8.15
N HIS A 84 9.39 14.04 -9.09
CA HIS A 84 9.36 14.77 -10.36
C HIS A 84 9.09 16.28 -10.18
N ALA A 85 8.35 16.66 -9.14
CA ALA A 85 8.06 18.06 -8.81
C ALA A 85 9.11 18.70 -7.86
N ASP A 86 10.23 18.02 -7.57
CA ASP A 86 11.27 18.45 -6.64
C ASP A 86 10.77 18.76 -5.21
N GLU A 87 9.63 18.20 -4.79
CA GLU A 87 9.03 18.38 -3.45
C GLU A 87 9.65 17.42 -2.41
N THR A 88 10.97 17.52 -2.22
CA THR A 88 11.80 16.57 -1.44
C THR A 88 11.28 16.26 -0.03
N THR A 89 10.89 17.26 0.76
CA THR A 89 10.40 17.04 2.14
C THR A 89 9.12 16.22 2.19
N ARG A 90 8.21 16.45 1.23
CA ARG A 90 6.96 15.69 1.11
C ARG A 90 7.22 14.29 0.58
N ALA A 91 8.15 14.13 -0.36
CA ALA A 91 8.60 12.83 -0.84
C ALA A 91 9.16 11.97 0.31
N LEU A 92 10.02 12.54 1.17
CA LEU A 92 10.54 11.85 2.35
C LEU A 92 9.45 11.40 3.32
N SER A 93 8.43 12.23 3.55
CA SER A 93 7.28 11.84 4.38
C SER A 93 6.49 10.68 3.75
N ALA A 94 6.31 10.70 2.43
CA ALA A 94 5.63 9.62 1.71
C ALA A 94 6.45 8.32 1.73
N HIS A 95 7.78 8.39 1.60
CA HIS A 95 8.70 7.25 1.74
C HIS A 95 8.61 6.59 3.11
N ARG A 96 8.52 7.38 4.20
CA ARG A 96 8.33 6.85 5.56
C ARG A 96 7.00 6.13 5.70
N ALA A 97 5.92 6.72 5.19
CA ALA A 97 4.59 6.09 5.20
C ALA A 97 4.58 4.79 4.37
N LEU A 98 5.19 4.79 3.19
CA LEU A 98 5.31 3.60 2.35
C LEU A 98 6.09 2.49 3.07
N SER A 99 7.20 2.84 3.72
CA SER A 99 8.01 1.89 4.49
C SER A 99 7.20 1.21 5.61
N GLN A 100 6.34 1.96 6.29
CA GLN A 100 5.45 1.41 7.32
C GLN A 100 4.43 0.44 6.72
N VAL A 101 3.75 0.82 5.63
CA VAL A 101 2.76 -0.04 4.96
C VAL A 101 3.39 -1.34 4.44
N LEU A 102 4.59 -1.26 3.84
CA LEU A 102 5.32 -2.45 3.39
C LEU A 102 5.74 -3.35 4.56
N ASN A 103 6.08 -2.77 5.72
CA ASN A 103 6.38 -3.55 6.92
C ASN A 103 5.14 -4.26 7.49
N ASP A 104 3.98 -3.59 7.46
CA ASP A 104 2.71 -4.17 7.91
C ASP A 104 2.25 -5.30 6.99
N LEU A 105 2.45 -5.17 5.67
CA LEU A 105 2.28 -6.24 4.68
C LEU A 105 3.29 -7.39 4.85
N GLY A 106 4.29 -7.23 5.71
CA GLY A 106 5.40 -8.17 5.85
C GLY A 106 6.27 -8.27 4.59
N ALA A 107 6.14 -7.31 3.66
CA ALA A 107 6.85 -7.22 2.40
C ALA A 107 8.32 -6.75 2.56
N THR A 108 8.84 -6.76 3.78
CA THR A 108 10.24 -6.48 4.11
C THR A 108 11.04 -7.78 4.16
N ALA A 109 12.33 -7.73 3.79
CA ALA A 109 13.21 -8.91 3.75
C ALA A 109 13.25 -9.69 5.08
N THR A 110 13.17 -8.98 6.21
CA THR A 110 13.18 -9.58 7.55
C THR A 110 11.90 -10.37 7.83
N LYS A 111 10.73 -9.80 7.54
CA LYS A 111 9.43 -10.49 7.72
C LYS A 111 9.29 -11.65 6.74
N ARG A 112 9.74 -11.46 5.50
CA ARG A 112 9.86 -12.54 4.49
C ARG A 112 10.65 -13.73 5.03
N LEU A 113 11.86 -13.50 5.56
CA LEU A 113 12.67 -14.57 6.15
C LEU A 113 11.95 -15.26 7.32
N GLN A 114 11.26 -14.50 8.18
CA GLN A 114 10.49 -15.09 9.28
C GLN A 114 9.34 -15.97 8.78
N TYR A 115 8.61 -15.55 7.75
CA TYR A 115 7.54 -16.35 7.15
C TYR A 115 8.09 -17.59 6.45
N GLU A 116 9.18 -17.46 5.70
CA GLU A 116 9.87 -18.58 5.07
C GLU A 116 10.35 -19.60 6.13
N LEU A 117 10.95 -19.14 7.23
CA LEU A 117 11.36 -20.00 8.36
C LEU A 117 10.17 -20.66 9.06
N ARG A 118 9.06 -19.94 9.29
CA ARG A 118 7.84 -20.52 9.87
C ARG A 118 7.24 -21.56 8.96
N SER A 119 7.20 -21.32 7.65
CA SER A 119 6.69 -22.30 6.68
C SER A 119 7.53 -23.58 6.66
N ARG A 120 8.87 -23.47 6.75
CA ARG A 120 9.76 -24.63 6.86
C ARG A 120 9.61 -25.41 8.15
N ARG A 121 9.25 -24.75 9.26
CA ARG A 121 8.98 -25.41 10.54
C ARG A 121 7.64 -26.15 10.57
N VAL A 122 6.66 -25.66 9.79
CA VAL A 122 5.31 -26.24 9.71
C VAL A 122 5.21 -27.30 8.61
N ALA A 123 6.09 -27.27 7.60
CA ALA A 123 6.24 -28.38 6.68
C ALA A 123 6.57 -29.64 7.50
N PRO A 124 5.70 -30.66 7.54
CA PRO A 124 6.12 -31.96 8.04
C PRO A 124 7.30 -32.36 7.15
N ALA A 125 8.44 -32.70 7.76
CA ALA A 125 9.45 -33.46 7.05
C ALA A 125 8.68 -34.61 6.42
N GLU A 126 8.68 -34.72 5.10
CA GLU A 126 8.00 -35.81 4.40
C GLU A 126 8.36 -37.10 5.14
N ASP A 127 7.31 -37.74 5.65
CA ASP A 127 7.40 -38.95 6.45
C ASP A 127 8.12 -40.02 5.62
N GLY A 128 9.43 -40.15 5.86
CA GLY A 128 10.00 -41.46 6.07
C GLY A 128 9.37 -41.99 7.34
N ASP A 129 8.40 -42.89 7.12
CA ASP A 129 7.98 -43.99 7.99
C ASP A 129 8.71 -44.03 9.34
N ASP A 130 8.04 -43.59 10.40
CA ASP A 130 8.23 -44.19 11.72
C ASP A 130 7.07 -43.83 12.64
N GLU A 131 6.46 -44.90 13.14
CA GLU A 131 5.29 -44.91 14.00
C GLU A 131 5.42 -43.92 15.16
N ARG A 132 4.50 -42.95 15.23
CA ARG A 132 4.39 -42.07 16.39
C ARG A 132 3.66 -42.78 17.51
N GLU A 133 4.38 -43.66 18.18
CA GLU A 133 4.10 -43.98 19.57
C GLU A 133 4.29 -42.70 20.41
N SER A 134 3.30 -42.43 21.25
CA SER A 134 3.26 -41.25 22.11
C SER A 134 4.34 -41.38 23.17
N SER A 135 5.46 -40.66 23.03
CA SER A 135 6.47 -40.59 24.08
C SER A 135 6.84 -39.14 24.40
N GLU A 136 6.65 -38.82 25.67
CA GLU A 136 7.12 -37.62 26.35
C GLU A 136 8.62 -37.42 26.15
N GLY A 137 9.05 -36.17 25.99
CA GLY A 137 10.47 -35.80 26.13
C GLY A 137 11.23 -35.69 24.81
N GLY A 138 10.91 -34.66 24.02
CA GLY A 138 11.75 -34.24 22.90
C GLY A 138 13.19 -33.99 23.37
N ALA A 139 14.11 -34.84 22.92
CA ALA A 139 15.53 -34.75 23.21
C ALA A 139 16.06 -33.37 22.85
N THR A 140 16.55 -32.66 23.86
CA THR A 140 17.21 -31.36 23.68
C THR A 140 18.51 -31.60 22.89
N PRO A 141 18.80 -30.86 21.80
CA PRO A 141 20.06 -31.02 21.07
C PRO A 141 21.25 -30.79 22.02
N ALA A 142 22.26 -31.66 21.94
CA ALA A 142 23.40 -31.73 22.87
C ALA A 142 24.27 -30.44 22.93
N ASN A 143 23.98 -29.49 22.07
CA ASN A 143 24.77 -28.30 21.78
C ASN A 143 24.25 -27.07 22.56
N VAL A 144 23.13 -27.20 23.29
CA VAL A 144 22.54 -26.11 24.06
C VAL A 144 22.94 -26.28 25.51
N THR A 145 23.77 -25.36 26.01
CA THR A 145 24.09 -25.29 27.44
C THR A 145 22.80 -25.07 28.23
N LYS A 146 22.46 -26.04 29.08
CA LYS A 146 21.31 -25.95 30.00
C LYS A 146 21.63 -24.93 31.09
N LEU A 147 21.36 -23.66 30.82
CA LEU A 147 21.42 -22.62 31.85
C LEU A 147 20.23 -22.81 32.80
N GLU A 148 20.52 -23.08 34.07
CA GLU A 148 19.49 -23.18 35.10
C GLU A 148 18.78 -21.83 35.28
N ARG A 149 17.44 -21.87 35.33
CA ARG A 149 16.64 -20.66 35.53
C ARG A 149 16.81 -20.18 36.97
N PRO A 150 17.15 -18.90 37.21
CA PRO A 150 17.34 -18.40 38.57
C PRO A 150 16.02 -18.51 39.39
N PRO A 151 16.13 -18.79 40.69
CA PRO A 151 14.97 -18.98 41.55
C PRO A 151 14.13 -17.71 41.64
N LYS A 152 12.80 -17.89 41.68
CA LYS A 152 11.83 -16.78 41.79
C LYS A 152 12.09 -16.01 43.09
N ARG A 153 12.46 -14.73 42.98
CA ARG A 153 12.63 -13.85 44.14
C ARG A 153 11.32 -13.82 44.93
N ARG A 154 11.36 -14.26 46.19
CA ARG A 154 10.26 -14.10 47.13
C ARG A 154 10.19 -12.60 47.44
N THR A 155 9.05 -11.98 47.13
CA THR A 155 8.72 -10.65 47.64
C THR A 155 8.39 -10.82 49.12
N SER A 156 9.29 -10.35 49.99
CA SER A 156 9.00 -10.08 51.40
C SER A 156 8.19 -8.80 51.52
#